data_AF-A0AAV5S6H7-F1
#
_entry.id   AF-A0AAV5S6H7-F1
#
_cell.length_a   1.000
_cell.length_b   1.000
_cell.length_c   1.000
_cell.angle_alpha   90.00
_cell.angle_beta   90.00
_cell.angle_gamma   90.00
#
_symmetry.space_group_name_H-M   'P 1'
#
loop_
_entity.id
_entity.type
_entity.pdbx_description
1 polymer ?
#
loop_
_entity_poly.entity_id
_entity_poly.type
_entity_poly.pdbx_seq_one_letter_code
_entity_poly.pdbx_strand_id
1 'polypeptide(L)'
;MDKDTAVVDPLVTERAGPEISGLRKYATNPFTLGLWKILLNGFYPVYLVLNIAWFVYVVKYGGEFIIAVTCIFGIFNFLFSIYLPMFIVSSDFDDFCITLDGKIEFYAQIIRCRPNNSLKSWDVVCVHMNTFFSENGTMFRFVNGYHCQVLYHDWRREAEKNSANRQPVDGKHSDYLEKVRETAAKVISESVESYYESRYPDLGIGSSSTPEQTM
;
A
#
# COMPACT_ATOMS: atom_id res chain seq x y z
N MET A 1 33.39 25.41 -32.30
CA MET A 1 33.17 24.14 -31.58
C MET A 1 32.43 24.52 -30.32
N ASP A 2 31.12 24.62 -30.46
CA ASP A 2 30.23 25.25 -29.48
C ASP A 2 29.97 24.29 -28.32
N LYS A 3 30.09 24.82 -27.11
CA LYS A 3 29.72 24.16 -25.86
C LYS A 3 28.28 24.53 -25.55
N ASP A 4 27.35 23.69 -25.98
CA ASP A 4 25.95 23.75 -25.53
C ASP A 4 25.89 23.31 -24.07
N THR A 5 25.90 24.30 -23.18
CA THR A 5 25.66 24.11 -21.76
C THR A 5 24.15 24.16 -21.58
N ALA A 6 23.52 22.99 -21.46
CA ALA A 6 22.09 22.91 -21.18
C ALA A 6 21.82 23.53 -19.80
N VAL A 7 21.28 24.76 -19.82
CA VAL A 7 20.74 25.44 -18.65
C VAL A 7 19.49 24.65 -18.23
N VAL A 8 19.65 23.80 -17.22
CA VAL A 8 18.51 23.15 -16.56
C VAL A 8 17.72 24.24 -15.87
N ASP A 9 16.51 24.48 -16.37
CA ASP A 9 15.62 25.54 -15.93
C ASP A 9 15.18 25.28 -14.48
N PRO A 10 15.64 26.08 -13.49
CA PRO A 10 15.40 25.82 -12.06
C PRO A 10 13.91 25.97 -11.67
N LEU A 11 13.08 26.49 -12.57
CA LEU A 11 11.65 26.73 -12.38
C LEU A 11 10.77 25.46 -12.34
N VAL A 12 11.27 24.30 -12.81
CA VAL A 12 10.47 23.06 -12.81
C VAL A 12 10.49 22.38 -11.43
N THR A 13 11.53 22.58 -10.64
CA THR A 13 11.70 21.96 -9.31
C THR A 13 10.86 22.59 -8.20
N GLU A 14 10.37 23.83 -8.38
CA GLU A 14 9.70 24.58 -7.31
C GLU A 14 8.16 24.49 -7.34
N ARG A 15 7.56 23.98 -8.42
CA ARG A 15 6.08 23.82 -8.52
C ARG A 15 5.52 22.50 -7.99
N ALA A 16 6.37 21.61 -7.45
CA ALA A 16 5.94 20.33 -6.86
C ALA A 16 5.61 20.40 -5.36
N GLY A 17 5.55 21.59 -4.74
CA GLY A 17 4.96 21.80 -3.42
C GLY A 17 3.77 22.75 -3.57
N PRO A 18 2.53 22.42 -3.13
CA PRO A 18 2.18 21.81 -1.84
C PRO A 18 1.09 20.69 -1.91
N GLU A 19 0.68 20.24 -3.10
CA GLU A 19 -0.47 19.32 -3.23
C GLU A 19 -0.24 17.90 -2.68
N ILE A 20 1.00 17.43 -2.66
CA ILE A 20 1.33 16.10 -2.10
C ILE A 20 1.22 16.09 -0.56
N SER A 21 1.30 17.26 0.10
CA SER A 21 1.14 17.37 1.55
C SER A 21 -0.30 17.10 2.03
N GLY A 22 -1.31 17.25 1.15
CA GLY A 22 -2.71 16.99 1.45
C GLY A 22 -3.08 15.51 1.49
N LEU A 23 -2.33 14.65 0.79
CA LEU A 23 -2.58 13.20 0.72
C LEU A 23 -2.03 12.40 1.92
N ARG A 24 -1.19 13.02 2.76
CA ARG A 24 -0.67 12.43 4.00
C ARG A 24 -1.74 12.19 5.09
N LYS A 25 -2.95 12.75 4.93
CA LYS A 25 -3.99 12.76 5.97
C LYS A 25 -4.80 11.46 6.11
N TYR A 26 -4.55 10.46 5.27
CA TYR A 26 -5.26 9.17 5.32
C TYR A 26 -4.43 8.04 5.93
N ALA A 27 -3.28 8.33 6.55
CA ALA A 27 -2.66 7.38 7.45
C ALA A 27 -3.65 7.11 8.60
N THR A 28 -4.24 5.92 8.60
CA THR A 28 -5.09 5.44 9.69
C THR A 28 -4.29 5.56 10.97
N ASN A 29 -4.71 6.46 11.86
CA ASN A 29 -3.98 6.81 13.07
C ASN A 29 -3.67 5.51 13.84
N PRO A 30 -2.42 5.25 14.29
CA PRO A 30 -2.07 4.05 15.04
C PRO A 30 -2.97 3.83 16.27
N PHE A 31 -3.52 4.92 16.81
CA PHE A 31 -4.57 4.87 17.82
C PHE A 31 -5.83 4.16 17.33
N THR A 32 -6.36 4.52 16.16
CA THR A 32 -7.57 3.94 15.56
C THR A 32 -7.41 2.44 15.29
N LEU A 33 -6.23 2.02 14.83
CA LEU A 33 -5.91 0.61 14.58
C LEU A 33 -5.68 -0.20 15.88
N GLY A 34 -5.04 0.41 16.89
CA GLY A 34 -4.90 -0.18 18.22
C GLY A 34 -6.25 -0.36 18.92
N LEU A 35 -7.11 0.66 18.83
CA LEU A 35 -8.50 0.58 19.27
C LEU A 35 -9.23 -0.56 18.56
N TRP A 36 -8.98 -0.74 17.26
CA TRP A 36 -9.56 -1.82 16.47
C TRP A 36 -9.15 -3.21 16.93
N LYS A 37 -7.85 -3.47 17.17
CA LYS A 37 -7.41 -4.77 17.70
C LYS A 37 -8.01 -5.09 19.07
N ILE A 38 -8.12 -4.08 19.93
CA ILE A 38 -8.75 -4.21 21.26
C ILE A 38 -10.26 -4.49 21.08
N LEU A 39 -10.92 -3.81 20.14
CA LEU A 39 -12.33 -4.02 19.84
C LEU A 39 -12.60 -5.42 19.29
N LEU A 40 -11.77 -5.94 18.38
CA LEU A 40 -11.94 -7.28 17.79
C LEU A 40 -11.57 -8.43 18.72
N ASN A 41 -10.41 -8.36 19.37
CA ASN A 41 -9.90 -9.50 20.14
C ASN A 41 -10.35 -9.48 21.60
N GLY A 42 -10.59 -8.30 22.16
CA GLY A 42 -11.00 -8.14 23.56
C GLY A 42 -12.49 -7.88 23.71
N PHE A 43 -12.99 -6.83 23.04
CA PHE A 43 -14.35 -6.36 23.26
C PHE A 43 -15.41 -7.23 22.58
N TYR A 44 -15.17 -7.70 21.35
CA TYR A 44 -16.15 -8.42 20.56
C TYR A 44 -16.58 -9.77 21.19
N PRO A 45 -15.68 -10.62 21.74
CA PRO A 45 -16.10 -11.82 22.47
C PRO A 45 -16.93 -11.48 23.71
N VAL A 46 -16.52 -10.45 24.47
CA VAL A 46 -17.25 -9.98 25.66
C VAL A 46 -18.63 -9.46 25.27
N TYR A 47 -18.70 -8.66 24.20
CA TYR A 47 -19.94 -8.15 23.62
C TYR A 47 -20.87 -9.28 23.18
N LEU A 48 -20.34 -10.33 22.56
CA LEU A 48 -21.12 -11.49 22.12
C LEU A 48 -21.71 -12.25 23.32
N VAL A 49 -20.91 -12.48 24.37
CA VAL A 49 -21.38 -13.09 25.62
C VAL A 49 -22.46 -12.23 26.29
N LEU A 50 -22.25 -10.91 26.38
CA LEU A 50 -23.23 -9.99 26.96
C LEU A 50 -24.53 -9.95 26.15
N ASN A 51 -24.47 -10.00 24.82
CA ASN A 51 -25.66 -10.07 23.98
C ASN A 51 -26.43 -11.38 24.16
N ILE A 52 -25.73 -12.52 24.26
CA ILE A 52 -26.39 -13.80 24.54
C ILE A 52 -27.04 -13.77 25.93
N ALA A 53 -26.34 -13.28 26.95
CA ALA A 53 -26.87 -13.17 28.30
C ALA A 53 -28.10 -12.25 28.37
N TRP A 54 -28.04 -11.11 27.69
CA TRP A 54 -29.17 -10.19 27.55
C TRP A 54 -30.35 -10.84 26.84
N PHE A 55 -30.12 -11.54 25.74
CA PHE A 55 -31.16 -12.26 25.01
C PHE A 55 -31.85 -13.31 25.90
N VAL A 56 -31.08 -14.13 26.62
CA VAL A 56 -31.63 -15.13 27.56
C VAL A 56 -32.45 -14.46 28.67
N TYR A 57 -31.99 -13.34 29.20
CA TYR A 57 -32.72 -12.56 30.21
C TYR A 57 -34.07 -12.07 29.67
N VAL A 58 -34.07 -11.47 28.47
CA VAL A 58 -35.29 -10.97 27.82
C VAL A 58 -36.27 -12.11 27.52
N VAL A 59 -35.80 -13.26 27.04
CA VAL A 59 -36.68 -14.42 26.77
C VAL A 59 -37.31 -14.95 28.06
N LYS A 60 -36.57 -14.93 29.18
CA LYS A 60 -37.05 -15.48 30.46
C LYS A 60 -38.03 -14.56 31.19
N TYR A 61 -37.84 -13.25 31.12
CA TYR A 61 -38.59 -12.27 31.93
C TYR A 61 -39.35 -11.22 31.11
N GLY A 62 -39.17 -11.18 29.79
CA GLY A 62 -39.81 -10.22 28.91
C GLY A 62 -41.25 -10.60 28.55
N GLY A 63 -42.06 -9.60 28.26
CA GLY A 63 -43.37 -9.81 27.62
C GLY A 63 -43.24 -10.13 26.13
N GLU A 64 -44.28 -10.70 25.54
CA GLU A 64 -44.30 -11.16 24.14
C GLU A 64 -43.84 -10.10 23.12
N PHE A 65 -44.25 -8.85 23.32
CA PHE A 65 -43.83 -7.73 22.46
C PHE A 65 -42.32 -7.44 22.54
N ILE A 66 -41.75 -7.45 23.75
CA ILE A 66 -40.31 -7.20 23.97
C ILE A 66 -39.49 -8.35 23.36
N ILE A 67 -39.98 -9.58 23.48
CA ILE A 67 -39.35 -10.75 22.87
C ILE A 67 -39.33 -10.58 21.34
N ALA A 68 -40.45 -10.22 20.71
CA ALA A 68 -40.52 -10.04 19.26
C ALA A 68 -39.54 -8.96 18.75
N VAL A 69 -39.50 -7.80 19.40
CA VAL A 69 -38.57 -6.71 19.06
C VAL A 69 -37.11 -7.17 19.22
N THR A 70 -36.80 -7.85 20.33
CA THR A 70 -35.45 -8.34 20.63
C THR A 70 -34.99 -9.40 19.63
N CYS A 71 -35.90 -10.27 19.16
CA CYS A 71 -35.59 -11.22 18.10
C CYS A 71 -35.22 -10.54 16.77
N ILE A 72 -35.96 -9.49 16.38
CA ILE A 72 -35.65 -8.73 15.15
C ILE A 72 -34.27 -8.08 15.26
N PHE A 73 -34.02 -7.32 16.33
CA PHE A 73 -32.71 -6.69 16.54
C PHE A 73 -31.59 -7.71 16.72
N GLY A 74 -31.86 -8.85 17.34
CA GLY A 74 -30.92 -9.96 17.50
C GLY A 74 -30.46 -10.53 16.17
N ILE A 75 -31.36 -10.68 15.19
CA ILE A 75 -31.00 -11.12 13.84
C ILE A 75 -30.07 -10.11 13.17
N PHE A 76 -30.39 -8.81 13.21
CA PHE A 76 -29.52 -7.77 12.63
C PHE A 76 -28.13 -7.76 13.29
N ASN A 77 -28.09 -7.88 14.62
CA ASN A 77 -26.85 -7.90 15.37
C ASN A 77 -26.02 -9.14 15.05
N PHE A 78 -26.67 -10.30 14.90
CA PHE A 78 -26.02 -11.54 14.46
C PHE A 78 -25.45 -11.43 13.05
N LEU A 79 -26.23 -10.90 12.09
CA LEU A 79 -25.75 -10.66 10.73
C LEU A 79 -24.54 -9.72 10.75
N PHE A 80 -24.62 -8.60 11.46
CA PHE A 80 -23.50 -7.66 11.60
C PHE A 80 -22.27 -8.34 12.21
N SER A 81 -22.47 -9.21 13.21
CA SER A 81 -21.41 -9.96 13.86
C SER A 81 -20.68 -10.92 12.91
N ILE A 82 -21.37 -11.46 11.88
CA ILE A 82 -20.76 -12.34 10.86
C ILE A 82 -20.07 -11.52 9.76
N TYR A 83 -20.75 -10.49 9.25
CA TYR A 83 -20.22 -9.71 8.13
C TYR A 83 -19.02 -8.85 8.51
N LEU A 84 -18.98 -8.33 9.74
CA LEU A 84 -17.91 -7.44 10.18
C LEU A 84 -16.53 -8.14 10.15
N PRO A 85 -16.32 -9.34 10.75
CA PRO A 85 -15.06 -10.09 10.60
C PRO A 85 -14.74 -10.45 9.16
N MET A 86 -15.74 -10.85 8.35
CA MET A 86 -15.52 -11.21 6.95
C MET A 86 -15.02 -10.02 6.13
N PHE A 87 -15.56 -8.83 6.38
CA PHE A 87 -15.11 -7.58 5.77
C PHE A 87 -13.71 -7.18 6.23
N ILE A 88 -13.39 -7.37 7.51
CA ILE A 88 -12.06 -7.02 8.05
C ILE A 88 -10.96 -7.93 7.50
N VAL A 89 -11.28 -9.18 7.18
CA VAL A 89 -10.33 -10.15 6.62
C VAL A 89 -10.24 -10.06 5.09
N SER A 90 -11.06 -9.23 4.43
CA SER A 90 -11.01 -9.10 2.97
C SER A 90 -9.80 -8.28 2.50
N SER A 91 -9.31 -8.59 1.31
CA SER A 91 -8.24 -7.85 0.61
C SER A 91 -8.56 -6.36 0.43
N ASP A 92 -9.85 -6.00 0.40
CA ASP A 92 -10.28 -4.61 0.31
C ASP A 92 -9.88 -3.79 1.55
N PHE A 93 -9.75 -4.45 2.72
CA PHE A 93 -9.27 -3.81 3.93
C PHE A 93 -7.76 -3.54 3.87
N ASP A 94 -6.99 -4.46 3.30
CA ASP A 94 -5.55 -4.27 3.08
C ASP A 94 -5.30 -3.08 2.14
N ASP A 95 -6.11 -2.96 1.09
CA ASP A 95 -6.07 -1.82 0.16
C ASP A 95 -6.44 -0.48 0.78
N PHE A 96 -7.36 -0.50 1.75
CA PHE A 96 -7.72 0.66 2.54
C PHE A 96 -6.62 1.06 3.55
N CYS A 97 -5.87 0.09 4.06
CA CYS A 97 -4.87 0.32 5.11
C CYS A 97 -3.52 0.77 4.57
N ILE A 98 -3.14 0.38 3.36
CA ILE A 98 -1.84 0.75 2.78
C ILE A 98 -1.92 2.16 2.18
N THR A 99 -1.21 3.09 2.80
CA THR A 99 -1.05 4.47 2.32
C THR A 99 -0.36 4.51 0.95
N LEU A 100 -0.54 5.62 0.21
CA LEU A 100 0.12 5.80 -1.09
C LEU A 100 1.65 5.62 -0.98
N ASP A 101 2.26 6.19 0.06
CA ASP A 101 3.70 6.04 0.34
C ASP A 101 4.08 4.57 0.57
N GLY A 102 3.22 3.81 1.28
CA GLY A 102 3.38 2.37 1.46
C GLY A 102 3.28 1.60 0.14
N LYS A 103 2.38 2.00 -0.77
CA LYS A 103 2.28 1.39 -2.11
C LYS A 103 3.54 1.67 -2.94
N ILE A 104 4.04 2.91 -2.91
CA ILE A 104 5.26 3.30 -3.63
C ILE A 104 6.47 2.50 -3.13
N GLU A 105 6.67 2.43 -1.81
CA GLU A 105 7.76 1.65 -1.23
C GLU A 105 7.61 0.17 -1.55
N PHE A 106 6.40 -0.37 -1.51
CA PHE A 106 6.11 -1.76 -1.90
C PHE A 106 6.58 -2.06 -3.32
N TYR A 107 6.25 -1.21 -4.29
CA TYR A 107 6.74 -1.36 -5.67
C TYR A 107 8.26 -1.17 -5.77
N ALA A 108 8.84 -0.23 -5.03
CA ALA A 108 10.28 -0.03 -5.00
C ALA A 108 11.01 -1.29 -4.49
N GLN A 109 10.49 -1.93 -3.45
CA GLN A 109 11.05 -3.18 -2.91
C GLN A 109 10.91 -4.35 -3.89
N ILE A 110 9.82 -4.45 -4.64
CA ILE A 110 9.68 -5.44 -5.71
C ILE A 110 10.72 -5.21 -6.82
N ILE A 111 10.95 -3.96 -7.23
CA ILE A 111 11.94 -3.62 -8.25
C ILE A 111 13.37 -3.94 -7.77
N ARG A 112 13.67 -3.65 -6.49
CA ARG A 112 14.97 -3.92 -5.86
C ARG A 112 15.24 -5.41 -5.69
N CYS A 113 14.28 -6.14 -5.11
CA CYS A 113 14.46 -7.56 -4.78
C CYS A 113 14.26 -8.50 -5.98
N ARG A 114 13.54 -8.04 -7.02
CA ARG A 114 13.16 -8.82 -8.21
C ARG A 114 12.66 -10.23 -7.85
N PRO A 115 11.61 -10.34 -7.00
CA PRO A 115 11.12 -11.64 -6.56
C PRO A 115 10.69 -12.47 -7.76
N ASN A 116 11.00 -13.77 -7.73
CA ASN A 116 10.56 -14.73 -8.75
C ASN A 116 9.20 -15.33 -8.35
N ASN A 117 8.70 -16.31 -9.09
CA ASN A 117 7.43 -16.98 -8.75
C ASN A 117 7.49 -17.84 -7.47
N SER A 118 8.65 -17.95 -6.81
CA SER A 118 8.79 -18.68 -5.55
C SER A 118 8.37 -17.82 -4.36
N LEU A 119 7.52 -18.37 -3.51
CA LEU A 119 7.06 -17.73 -2.26
C LEU A 119 8.22 -17.25 -1.37
N LYS A 120 9.35 -17.98 -1.35
CA LYS A 120 10.54 -17.60 -0.56
C LYS A 120 11.15 -16.26 -0.98
N SER A 121 11.07 -15.91 -2.26
CA SER A 121 11.57 -14.62 -2.73
C SER A 121 10.63 -13.46 -2.33
N TRP A 122 9.33 -13.74 -2.25
CA TRP A 122 8.33 -12.80 -1.75
C TRP A 122 8.39 -12.63 -0.23
N ASP A 123 8.82 -13.64 0.52
CA ASP A 123 9.05 -13.51 1.97
C ASP A 123 10.09 -12.42 2.29
N VAL A 124 11.10 -12.24 1.43
CA VAL A 124 12.10 -11.17 1.58
C VAL A 124 11.45 -9.79 1.44
N VAL A 125 10.62 -9.60 0.41
CA VAL A 125 9.85 -8.36 0.21
C VAL A 125 8.91 -8.10 1.40
N CYS A 126 8.23 -9.14 1.88
CA CYS A 126 7.37 -9.09 3.08
C CYS A 126 8.14 -8.59 4.31
N VAL A 127 9.36 -9.08 4.54
CA VAL A 127 10.20 -8.65 5.67
C VAL A 127 10.61 -7.18 5.54
N HIS A 128 11.06 -6.74 4.36
CA HIS A 128 11.41 -5.33 4.13
C HIS A 128 10.22 -4.40 4.35
N MET A 129 9.06 -4.77 3.84
CA MET A 129 7.85 -3.97 4.00
C MET A 129 7.34 -3.96 5.43
N ASN A 130 7.38 -5.09 6.15
CA ASN A 130 7.05 -5.13 7.57
C ASN A 130 7.99 -4.25 8.40
N THR A 131 9.27 -4.18 8.02
CA THR A 131 10.26 -3.30 8.66
C THR A 131 9.91 -1.84 8.39
N PHE A 132 9.67 -1.48 7.13
CA PHE A 132 9.23 -0.14 6.73
C PHE A 132 7.95 0.29 7.46
N PHE A 133 6.96 -0.61 7.56
CA PHE A 133 5.72 -0.32 8.24
C PHE A 133 5.92 -0.14 9.75
N SER A 134 6.78 -0.97 10.36
CA SER A 134 7.14 -0.83 11.77
C SER A 134 7.85 0.50 12.06
N GLU A 135 8.75 0.93 11.18
CA GLU A 135 9.49 2.20 11.30
C GLU A 135 8.58 3.42 11.14
N ASN A 136 7.59 3.35 10.26
CA ASN A 136 6.61 4.42 10.03
C ASN A 136 5.42 4.40 11.00
N GLY A 137 5.45 3.54 12.02
CA GLY A 137 4.37 3.41 13.01
C GLY A 137 3.05 2.87 12.44
N THR A 138 3.08 2.31 11.24
CA THR A 138 1.92 1.64 10.64
C THR A 138 1.85 0.20 11.15
N MET A 139 0.69 -0.21 11.67
CA MET A 139 0.51 -1.56 12.20
C MET A 139 0.17 -2.62 11.13
N PHE A 140 0.22 -2.25 9.85
CA PHE A 140 0.03 -3.18 8.75
C PHE A 140 1.19 -4.18 8.73
N ARG A 141 0.88 -5.47 8.68
CA ARG A 141 1.88 -6.53 8.63
C ARG A 141 1.48 -7.59 7.62
N PHE A 142 2.32 -7.77 6.63
CA PHE A 142 2.24 -8.93 5.75
C PHE A 142 2.56 -10.20 6.56
N VAL A 143 1.67 -11.19 6.47
CA VAL A 143 1.80 -12.45 7.20
C VAL A 143 2.91 -13.32 6.61
N ASN A 144 2.99 -13.35 5.27
CA ASN A 144 3.94 -14.15 4.50
C ASN A 144 4.07 -13.58 3.08
N GLY A 145 5.01 -14.13 2.30
CA GLY A 145 5.22 -13.77 0.90
C GLY A 145 4.01 -14.05 0.01
N TYR A 146 3.16 -15.01 0.35
CA TYR A 146 1.92 -15.27 -0.39
C TYR A 146 0.97 -14.06 -0.38
N HIS A 147 0.76 -13.43 0.79
CA HIS A 147 -0.02 -12.19 0.87
C HIS A 147 0.55 -11.08 -0.01
N CYS A 148 1.87 -10.84 0.03
CA CYS A 148 2.51 -9.84 -0.83
C CYS A 148 2.33 -10.15 -2.32
N GLN A 149 2.49 -11.42 -2.70
CA GLN A 149 2.36 -11.85 -4.09
C GLN A 149 0.93 -11.66 -4.60
N VAL A 150 -0.08 -12.07 -3.82
CA VAL A 150 -1.50 -11.89 -4.17
C VAL A 150 -1.81 -10.41 -4.35
N LEU A 151 -1.41 -9.57 -3.38
CA LEU A 151 -1.64 -8.13 -3.41
C LEU A 151 -1.01 -7.48 -4.66
N TYR A 152 0.23 -7.84 -4.99
CA TYR A 152 0.89 -7.35 -6.20
C TYR A 152 0.11 -7.73 -7.48
N HIS A 153 -0.36 -8.97 -7.57
CA HIS A 153 -1.12 -9.42 -8.75
C HIS A 153 -2.52 -8.80 -8.84
N ASP A 154 -3.17 -8.51 -7.71
CA ASP A 154 -4.44 -7.79 -7.67
C ASP A 154 -4.26 -6.36 -8.18
N TRP A 155 -3.29 -5.61 -7.64
CA TRP A 155 -3.01 -4.24 -8.09
C TRP A 155 -2.55 -4.17 -9.55
N ARG A 156 -1.74 -5.14 -9.99
CA ARG A 156 -1.33 -5.21 -11.38
C ARG A 156 -2.53 -5.42 -12.30
N ARG A 157 -3.43 -6.34 -11.97
CA ARG A 157 -4.66 -6.58 -12.75
C ARG A 157 -5.56 -5.35 -12.77
N GLU A 158 -5.66 -4.64 -11.65
CA GLU A 158 -6.43 -3.40 -11.58
C GLU A 158 -5.81 -2.31 -12.46
N ALA A 159 -4.49 -2.13 -12.40
CA ALA A 159 -3.76 -1.19 -13.26
C ALA A 159 -3.94 -1.51 -14.75
N GLU A 160 -3.88 -2.80 -15.13
CA GLU A 160 -4.12 -3.27 -16.50
C GLU A 160 -5.57 -2.97 -16.94
N LYS A 161 -6.57 -3.27 -16.12
CA LYS A 161 -7.98 -2.92 -16.40
C LYS A 161 -8.18 -1.42 -16.56
N ASN A 162 -7.59 -0.62 -15.67
CA ASN A 162 -7.67 0.84 -15.72
C ASN A 162 -6.95 1.40 -16.96
N SER A 163 -5.87 0.76 -17.41
CA SER A 163 -5.19 1.14 -18.65
C SER A 163 -6.00 0.79 -19.91
N ALA A 164 -6.70 -0.36 -19.90
CA ALA A 164 -7.55 -0.78 -21.02
C ALA A 164 -8.81 0.09 -21.16
N ASN A 165 -9.32 0.61 -20.04
CA ASN A 165 -10.47 1.52 -20.02
C ASN A 165 -10.10 2.98 -20.34
N ARG A 166 -8.82 3.34 -20.36
CA ARG A 166 -8.40 4.65 -20.87
C ARG A 166 -8.59 4.63 -22.38
N GLN A 167 -9.51 5.45 -22.89
CA GLN A 167 -9.60 5.72 -24.33
C GLN A 167 -8.21 6.10 -24.85
N PRO A 168 -7.83 5.67 -26.08
CA PRO A 168 -6.55 6.03 -26.67
C PRO A 168 -6.44 7.55 -26.63
N VAL A 169 -5.52 8.04 -25.81
CA VAL A 169 -5.29 9.47 -25.73
C VAL A 169 -4.69 9.87 -27.07
N ASP A 170 -5.30 10.87 -27.69
CA ASP A 170 -4.95 11.43 -29.00
C ASP A 170 -3.43 11.43 -29.22
N GLY A 171 -2.95 10.96 -30.37
CA GLY A 171 -1.56 10.47 -30.56
C GLY A 171 -0.43 11.43 -30.10
N LYS A 172 -0.69 12.73 -30.02
CA LYS A 172 0.24 13.73 -29.47
C LYS A 172 0.48 13.61 -27.96
N HIS A 173 -0.47 13.10 -27.19
CA HIS A 173 -0.31 12.90 -25.75
C HIS A 173 0.43 11.60 -25.44
N SER A 174 0.37 10.61 -26.34
CA SER A 174 1.15 9.37 -26.24
C SER A 174 2.66 9.66 -26.34
N ASP A 175 3.08 10.42 -27.35
CA ASP A 175 4.50 10.81 -27.52
C ASP A 175 5.01 11.61 -26.31
N TYR A 176 4.19 12.48 -25.74
CA TYR A 176 4.54 13.22 -24.53
C TYR A 176 4.71 12.30 -23.32
N LEU A 177 3.78 11.37 -23.09
CA LEU A 177 3.85 10.42 -21.97
C LEU A 177 5.02 9.46 -22.11
N GLU A 178 5.35 9.02 -23.32
CA GLU A 178 6.51 8.17 -23.59
C GLU A 178 7.82 8.91 -23.28
N LYS A 179 7.95 10.15 -23.75
CA LYS A 179 9.10 11.02 -23.44
C LYS A 179 9.24 11.32 -21.95
N VAL A 180 8.12 11.54 -21.25
CA VAL A 180 8.11 11.72 -19.79
C VAL A 180 8.53 10.43 -19.08
N ARG A 181 8.11 9.27 -19.56
CA ARG A 181 8.47 7.96 -18.99
C ARG A 181 9.95 7.65 -19.18
N GLU A 182 10.51 7.93 -20.35
CA GLU A 182 11.96 7.82 -20.62
C GLU A 182 12.76 8.76 -19.73
N THR A 183 12.31 10.01 -19.59
CA THR A 183 12.96 11.01 -18.73
C THR A 183 12.91 10.57 -17.27
N ALA A 184 11.78 10.07 -16.79
CA ALA A 184 11.64 9.56 -15.42
C ALA A 184 12.52 8.33 -15.17
N ALA A 185 12.59 7.40 -16.13
CA ALA A 185 13.46 6.23 -16.02
C ALA A 185 14.94 6.62 -15.93
N LYS A 186 15.37 7.60 -16.73
CA LYS A 186 16.73 8.15 -16.71
C LYS A 186 17.06 8.85 -15.39
N VAL A 187 16.17 9.70 -14.89
CA VAL A 187 16.36 10.39 -13.59
C VAL A 187 16.38 9.39 -12.43
N ILE A 188 15.56 8.34 -12.49
CA ILE A 188 15.58 7.27 -11.47
C ILE A 188 16.90 6.50 -11.54
N SER A 189 17.41 6.13 -12.72
CA SER A 189 18.71 5.45 -12.81
C SER A 189 19.84 6.32 -12.27
N GLU A 190 19.88 7.61 -12.65
CA GLU A 190 20.92 8.55 -12.21
C GLU A 190 20.85 8.83 -10.70
N SER A 191 19.64 8.96 -10.13
CA SER A 191 19.48 9.16 -8.68
C SER A 191 19.76 7.91 -7.86
N VAL A 192 19.47 6.72 -8.39
CA VAL A 192 19.83 5.44 -7.78
C VAL A 192 21.35 5.27 -7.77
N GLU A 193 22.00 5.54 -8.90
CA GLU A 193 23.46 5.45 -9.05
C GLU A 193 24.16 6.43 -8.10
N SER A 194 23.72 7.69 -8.08
CA SER A 194 24.22 8.72 -7.15
C SER A 194 24.00 8.36 -5.67
N TYR A 195 22.84 7.79 -5.33
CA TYR A 195 22.56 7.32 -3.97
C TYR A 195 23.54 6.23 -3.54
N TYR A 196 23.76 5.23 -4.39
CA TYR A 196 24.66 4.12 -4.09
C TYR A 196 26.13 4.53 -4.04
N GLU A 197 26.57 5.42 -4.93
CA GLU A 197 27.91 6.03 -4.88
C GLU A 197 28.15 6.79 -3.57
N SER A 198 27.16 7.56 -3.09
CA SER A 198 27.27 8.32 -1.85
C SER A 198 27.35 7.44 -0.60
N ARG A 199 26.69 6.26 -0.64
CA ARG A 199 26.50 5.39 0.52
C ARG A 199 27.57 4.30 0.61
N TYR A 200 28.14 3.89 -0.52
CA TYR A 200 29.14 2.81 -0.63
C TYR A 200 30.26 3.17 -1.62
N PRO A 201 31.07 4.21 -1.31
CA PRO A 201 32.09 4.71 -2.22
C PRO A 201 33.22 3.69 -2.49
N ASP A 202 33.38 2.70 -1.63
CA ASP A 202 34.36 1.63 -1.67
C ASP A 202 34.04 0.52 -2.69
N LEU A 203 32.79 0.45 -3.18
CA LEU A 203 32.37 -0.57 -4.15
C LEU A 203 32.69 -0.22 -5.61
N GLY A 204 33.14 1.00 -5.91
CA GLY A 204 33.59 1.40 -7.26
C GLY A 204 32.52 1.33 -8.35
N ILE A 205 31.23 1.34 -7.99
CA ILE A 205 30.10 1.08 -8.91
C ILE A 205 29.89 2.22 -9.93
N GLY A 206 30.45 3.41 -9.68
CA GLY A 206 30.36 4.59 -10.57
C GLY A 206 31.42 4.72 -11.66
N SER A 207 32.54 3.99 -11.57
CA SER A 207 33.61 4.09 -12.56
C SER A 207 33.36 3.09 -13.70
N SER A 208 32.30 3.30 -14.48
CA SER A 208 32.25 2.68 -15.80
C SER A 208 33.36 3.34 -16.64
N SER A 209 34.48 2.63 -16.74
CA SER A 209 35.59 2.98 -17.61
C SER A 209 35.07 3.01 -19.05
N THR A 210 34.81 4.21 -19.58
CA THR A 210 34.77 4.42 -21.02
C THR A 210 36.10 3.91 -21.56
N PRO A 211 36.15 2.87 -22.41
CA PRO A 211 37.41 2.35 -22.90
C PRO A 211 38.07 3.46 -23.72
N GLU A 212 39.21 3.94 -23.21
CA GLU A 212 40.10 4.86 -23.87
C GLU A 212 40.55 4.18 -25.18
N GLN A 213 39.94 4.57 -26.29
CA GLN A 213 40.40 4.19 -27.62
C GLN A 213 41.75 4.87 -27.84
N THR A 214 42.82 4.19 -27.47
CA THR A 214 44.18 4.49 -27.94
C THR A 214 44.22 4.30 -29.45
N MET A 215 44.46 5.40 -30.15
CA MET A 215 44.91 5.45 -31.55
C MET A 215 46.31 4.86 -31.71
#